data_AF-A0A9N9TSU5-F1
#
_entry.id   AF-A0A9N9TSU5-F1
#
_cell.length_a   1.000
_cell.length_b   1.000
_cell.length_c   1.000
_cell.angle_alpha   90.00
_cell.angle_beta   90.00
_cell.angle_gamma   90.00
#
_symmetry.space_group_name_H-M   'P 1'
#
loop_
_entity.id
_entity.type
_entity.pdbx_description
1 polymer ?
#
loop_
_entity_poly.entity_id
_entity_poly.type
_entity_poly.pdbx_seq_one_letter_code
_entity_poly.pdbx_strand_id
1 'polypeptide(L)'
;MKVFIILSIFCAAAFAEDYCYKDARRACGTKLSLDMKNCTAKYGAIERAEASLQKFAYHHFIRSFDYLLLSTHFANYQKNRPGFEKLFRDLSDNKWHEGIELIKYITSRGGEMQFNDVDNLVESEDGNFDLHEITAIAKALDIEKKMANEASEIHHRIWHKSVLHDPEITDYIEKEFVHKEKDLIRKLAGYSTDLKDLLNPEDGSLSLFLFDEFLQGNKLF
;
A
#
# COMPACT_ATOMS: atom_id res chain seq x y z
N MET A 1 -12.81 31.66 56.30
CA MET A 1 -11.78 30.66 55.90
C MET A 1 -12.40 29.27 55.97
N LYS A 2 -12.68 28.64 54.81
CA LYS A 2 -12.97 27.20 54.72
C LYS A 2 -11.99 26.65 53.68
N VAL A 3 -11.03 25.86 54.13
CA VAL A 3 -10.06 25.19 53.27
C VAL A 3 -10.69 23.90 52.78
N PHE A 4 -10.95 23.79 51.48
CA PHE A 4 -11.29 22.54 50.84
C PHE A 4 -9.99 21.85 50.43
N ILE A 5 -9.66 20.74 51.10
CA ILE A 5 -8.57 19.85 50.69
C ILE A 5 -9.15 18.94 49.62
N ILE A 6 -8.79 19.19 48.36
CA ILE A 6 -9.07 18.27 47.26
C ILE A 6 -7.98 17.20 47.30
N LEU A 7 -8.33 16.01 47.80
CA LEU A 7 -7.50 14.82 47.66
C LEU A 7 -7.58 14.39 46.19
N SER A 8 -6.58 14.78 45.39
CA SER A 8 -6.37 14.22 44.06
C SER A 8 -5.89 12.78 44.22
N ILE A 9 -6.81 11.83 44.09
CA ILE A 9 -6.49 10.42 43.92
C ILE A 9 -5.82 10.29 42.55
N PHE A 10 -4.48 10.31 42.55
CA PHE A 10 -3.70 9.77 41.45
C PHE A 10 -3.97 8.26 41.45
N CYS A 11 -4.99 7.84 40.71
CA CYS A 11 -5.13 6.45 40.29
C CYS A 11 -3.95 6.18 39.36
N ALA A 12 -2.82 5.73 39.92
CA ALA A 12 -1.84 5.02 39.15
C ALA A 12 -2.56 3.78 38.61
N ALA A 13 -3.02 3.87 37.35
CA ALA A 13 -3.45 2.69 36.62
C ALA A 13 -2.23 1.78 36.58
N ALA A 14 -2.22 0.78 37.46
CA ALA A 14 -1.32 -0.34 37.35
C ALA A 14 -1.68 -1.03 36.04
N PHE A 15 -1.01 -0.65 34.95
CA PHE A 15 -1.00 -1.46 33.74
C PHE A 15 -0.54 -2.84 34.19
N ALA A 16 -1.44 -3.83 34.09
CA ALA A 16 -1.04 -5.22 34.26
C ALA A 16 0.09 -5.45 33.24
N GLU A 17 1.31 -5.60 33.74
CA GLU A 17 2.50 -5.74 32.91
C GLU A 17 2.50 -7.14 32.30
N ASP A 18 1.89 -7.24 31.12
CA ASP A 18 1.82 -8.41 30.24
C ASP A 18 3.19 -8.64 29.58
N TYR A 19 4.11 -9.30 30.31
CA TYR A 19 5.46 -9.57 29.83
C TYR A 19 5.72 -11.06 29.64
N CYS A 20 6.27 -11.40 28.47
CA CYS A 20 6.76 -12.74 28.15
C CYS A 20 7.67 -13.34 29.25
N TYR A 21 8.56 -12.53 29.86
CA TYR A 21 9.44 -13.00 30.93
C TYR A 21 8.67 -13.52 32.16
N LYS A 22 7.58 -12.86 32.55
CA LYS A 22 6.74 -13.30 33.67
C LYS A 22 6.01 -14.61 33.34
N ASP A 23 5.52 -14.73 32.11
CA ASP A 23 4.87 -15.95 31.63
C ASP A 23 5.86 -17.12 31.58
N ALA A 24 7.06 -16.90 31.03
CA ALA A 24 8.13 -17.90 30.99
C ALA A 24 8.52 -18.37 32.41
N ARG A 25 8.68 -17.43 33.35
CA ARG A 25 8.99 -17.76 34.75
C ARG A 25 7.89 -18.57 35.41
N ARG A 26 6.61 -18.23 35.16
CA ARG A 26 5.45 -18.96 35.68
C ARG A 26 5.40 -20.37 35.09
N ALA A 27 5.48 -20.49 33.78
CA ALA A 27 5.42 -21.75 33.04
C ALA A 27 6.55 -22.71 33.46
N CYS A 28 7.78 -22.22 33.63
CA CYS A 28 8.90 -23.06 34.08
C CYS A 28 8.78 -23.49 35.56
N GLY A 29 8.03 -22.74 36.38
CA GLY A 29 7.78 -23.07 37.78
C GLY A 29 6.66 -24.11 38.00
N THR A 30 5.74 -24.25 37.03
CA THR A 30 4.61 -25.18 37.09
C THR A 30 4.78 -26.32 36.09
N LYS A 31 4.84 -27.59 36.55
CA LYS A 31 5.06 -28.78 35.71
C LYS A 31 3.95 -29.11 34.68
N LEU A 32 2.93 -28.25 34.47
CA LEU A 32 1.68 -28.69 33.82
C LEU A 32 1.12 -27.81 32.68
N SER A 33 1.72 -26.68 32.31
CA SER A 33 1.26 -25.93 31.11
C SER A 33 2.23 -24.81 30.73
N LEU A 34 2.69 -24.82 29.46
CA LEU A 34 3.44 -23.72 28.84
C LEU A 34 2.46 -22.70 28.25
N ASP A 35 1.77 -21.94 29.11
CA ASP A 35 0.93 -20.83 28.67
C ASP A 35 1.78 -19.54 28.60
N MET A 36 2.33 -19.25 27.42
CA MET A 36 3.25 -18.13 27.14
C MET A 36 2.61 -17.07 26.22
N LYS A 37 1.37 -16.68 26.51
CA LYS A 37 0.55 -15.77 25.68
C LYS A 37 1.19 -14.43 25.34
N ASN A 38 2.02 -13.88 26.23
CA ASN A 38 2.63 -12.56 26.00
C ASN A 38 3.97 -12.64 25.23
N CYS A 39 4.41 -13.84 24.83
CA CYS A 39 5.61 -14.03 24.02
C CYS A 39 5.29 -13.90 22.53
N THR A 40 4.95 -12.69 22.10
CA THR A 40 4.63 -12.35 20.70
C THR A 40 5.48 -11.17 20.21
N ALA A 41 5.47 -10.93 18.90
CA ALA A 41 6.10 -9.74 18.31
C ALA A 41 5.19 -8.49 18.36
N LYS A 42 4.00 -8.59 18.98
CA LYS A 42 3.04 -7.50 19.03
C LYS A 42 3.51 -6.41 19.99
N TYR A 43 3.63 -5.20 19.47
CA TYR A 43 3.87 -3.98 20.25
C TYR A 43 3.24 -2.79 19.54
N GLY A 44 3.12 -1.66 20.23
CA GLY A 44 2.53 -0.45 19.66
C GLY A 44 1.05 -0.65 19.33
N ALA A 45 0.63 -0.16 18.17
CA ALA A 45 -0.78 -0.18 17.75
C ALA A 45 -1.06 -1.18 16.60
N ILE A 46 -0.16 -2.14 16.36
CA ILE A 46 -0.28 -3.10 15.25
C ILE A 46 -1.65 -3.77 15.18
N GLU A 47 -2.18 -4.29 16.28
CA GLU A 47 -3.49 -4.98 16.33
C GLU A 47 -4.65 -4.11 15.83
N ARG A 48 -4.50 -2.80 15.93
CA ARG A 48 -5.54 -1.84 15.55
C ARG A 48 -5.34 -1.29 14.14
N ALA A 49 -4.11 -1.34 13.63
CA ALA A 49 -3.76 -0.97 12.26
C ALA A 49 -3.90 -2.17 11.28
N GLU A 50 -3.86 -3.40 11.79
CA GLU A 50 -3.79 -4.65 11.04
C GLU A 50 -4.82 -4.72 9.92
N ALA A 51 -6.10 -4.48 10.20
CA ALA A 51 -7.15 -4.53 9.18
C ALA A 51 -6.93 -3.53 8.02
N SER A 52 -6.40 -2.34 8.31
CA SER A 52 -6.12 -1.34 7.27
C SER A 52 -4.89 -1.72 6.44
N LEU A 53 -3.86 -2.29 7.09
CA LEU A 53 -2.67 -2.79 6.41
C LEU A 53 -2.97 -4.02 5.54
N GLN A 54 -3.79 -4.95 6.03
CA GLN A 54 -4.27 -6.12 5.28
C GLN A 54 -5.06 -5.68 4.03
N LYS A 55 -5.99 -4.74 4.20
CA LYS A 55 -6.74 -4.16 3.07
C LYS A 55 -5.80 -3.56 2.03
N PHE A 56 -4.83 -2.77 2.47
CA PHE A 56 -3.87 -2.13 1.58
C PHE A 56 -2.99 -3.15 0.84
N ALA A 57 -2.53 -4.21 1.52
CA ALA A 57 -1.80 -5.31 0.87
C ALA A 57 -2.65 -5.99 -0.21
N TYR A 58 -3.92 -6.22 0.10
CA TYR A 58 -4.86 -6.80 -0.84
C TYR A 58 -5.08 -5.92 -2.08
N HIS A 59 -5.24 -4.61 -1.90
CA HIS A 59 -5.34 -3.66 -3.01
C HIS A 59 -4.10 -3.66 -3.91
N HIS A 60 -2.89 -3.79 -3.36
CA HIS A 60 -1.68 -3.93 -4.20
C HIS A 60 -1.76 -5.14 -5.13
N PHE A 61 -2.28 -6.29 -4.65
CA PHE A 61 -2.46 -7.45 -5.51
C PHE A 61 -3.50 -7.21 -6.60
N ILE A 62 -4.64 -6.56 -6.29
CA ILE A 62 -5.61 -6.18 -7.32
C ILE A 62 -4.94 -5.30 -8.38
N ARG A 63 -4.21 -4.26 -7.96
CA ARG A 63 -3.56 -3.34 -8.92
C ARG A 63 -2.46 -4.02 -9.73
N SER A 64 -1.78 -4.99 -9.13
CA SER A 64 -0.87 -5.86 -9.87
C SER A 64 -1.59 -6.59 -11.01
N PHE A 65 -2.76 -7.17 -10.76
CA PHE A 65 -3.56 -7.82 -11.80
C PHE A 65 -4.11 -6.82 -12.82
N ASP A 66 -4.58 -5.64 -12.41
CA ASP A 66 -5.04 -4.60 -13.32
C ASP A 66 -3.94 -4.19 -14.32
N TYR A 67 -2.73 -3.95 -13.82
CA TYR A 67 -1.58 -3.61 -14.65
C TYR A 67 -1.10 -4.79 -15.50
N LEU A 68 -1.22 -6.02 -15.01
CA LEU A 68 -0.94 -7.21 -15.81
C LEU A 68 -1.86 -7.26 -17.03
N LEU A 69 -3.16 -7.00 -16.85
CA LEU A 69 -4.13 -6.98 -17.94
C LEU A 69 -3.82 -5.88 -18.95
N LEU A 70 -3.49 -4.66 -18.49
CA LEU A 70 -3.03 -3.58 -19.37
C LEU A 70 -1.76 -3.96 -20.14
N SER A 71 -0.78 -4.57 -19.48
CA SER A 71 0.44 -5.04 -20.13
C SER A 71 0.13 -6.02 -21.27
N THR A 72 -0.71 -7.03 -21.02
CA THR A 72 -1.10 -8.02 -22.05
C THR A 72 -1.93 -7.41 -23.19
N HIS A 73 -2.73 -6.38 -22.89
CA HIS A 73 -3.48 -5.64 -23.92
C HIS A 73 -2.53 -4.92 -24.89
N PHE A 74 -1.51 -4.23 -24.38
CA PHE A 74 -0.54 -3.54 -25.25
C PHE A 74 0.44 -4.47 -25.95
N ALA A 75 0.64 -5.69 -25.43
CA ALA A 75 1.45 -6.75 -26.04
C ALA A 75 0.76 -7.46 -27.22
N ASN A 76 -0.55 -7.25 -27.45
CA ASN A 76 -1.27 -7.96 -28.51
C ASN A 76 -0.84 -7.47 -29.90
N TYR A 77 -1.02 -8.30 -30.94
CA TYR A 77 -0.54 -7.99 -32.30
C TYR A 77 -1.21 -6.77 -32.96
N GLN A 78 -2.39 -6.35 -32.49
CA GLN A 78 -3.12 -5.21 -33.04
C GLN A 78 -2.64 -3.89 -32.43
N LYS A 79 -2.42 -3.87 -31.11
CA LYS A 79 -1.88 -2.71 -30.39
C LYS A 79 -0.38 -2.59 -30.63
N ASN A 80 0.35 -3.69 -30.43
CA ASN A 80 1.79 -3.82 -30.64
C ASN A 80 2.56 -2.60 -30.13
N ARG A 81 2.46 -2.35 -28.81
CA ARG A 81 3.11 -1.23 -28.09
C ARG A 81 4.06 -1.77 -27.01
N PRO A 82 5.27 -2.23 -27.37
CA PRO A 82 6.21 -2.81 -26.41
C PRO A 82 6.61 -1.87 -25.27
N GLY A 83 6.64 -0.56 -25.51
CA GLY A 83 6.92 0.44 -24.48
C GLY A 83 5.81 0.55 -23.43
N PHE A 84 4.55 0.60 -23.87
CA PHE A 84 3.40 0.55 -22.96
C PHE A 84 3.29 -0.81 -22.25
N GLU A 85 3.50 -1.92 -22.98
CA GLU A 85 3.56 -3.26 -22.40
C GLU A 85 4.55 -3.31 -21.24
N LYS A 86 5.79 -2.84 -21.48
CA LYS A 86 6.86 -2.79 -20.47
C LYS A 86 6.48 -1.90 -19.29
N LEU A 87 5.95 -0.70 -19.55
CA LEU A 87 5.52 0.22 -18.49
C LEU A 87 4.53 -0.46 -17.54
N PHE A 88 3.48 -1.08 -18.08
CA PHE A 88 2.46 -1.73 -17.26
C PHE A 88 2.94 -3.05 -16.64
N ARG A 89 3.88 -3.75 -17.29
CA ARG A 89 4.54 -4.91 -16.67
C ARG A 89 5.32 -4.49 -15.43
N ASP A 90 6.15 -3.46 -15.56
CA ASP A 90 6.95 -2.93 -14.45
C ASP A 90 6.05 -2.50 -13.28
N LEU A 91 4.91 -1.86 -13.57
CA LEU A 91 3.92 -1.48 -12.55
C LEU A 91 3.28 -2.71 -11.88
N SER A 92 2.90 -3.72 -12.67
CA SER A 92 2.32 -4.97 -12.15
C SER A 92 3.28 -5.68 -11.18
N ASP A 93 4.54 -5.82 -11.58
CA ASP A 93 5.57 -6.50 -10.79
C ASP A 93 5.90 -5.71 -9.51
N ASN A 94 5.96 -4.38 -9.59
CA ASN A 94 6.17 -3.52 -8.42
C ASN A 94 5.02 -3.65 -7.41
N LYS A 95 3.77 -3.58 -7.84
CA LYS A 95 2.61 -3.73 -6.94
C LYS A 95 2.55 -5.12 -6.31
N TRP A 96 2.89 -6.17 -7.07
CA TRP A 96 3.02 -7.53 -6.53
C TRP A 96 4.07 -7.60 -5.41
N HIS A 97 5.24 -7.02 -5.66
CA HIS A 97 6.33 -6.98 -4.69
C HIS A 97 5.94 -6.19 -3.43
N GLU A 98 5.37 -5.00 -3.58
CA GLU A 98 4.92 -4.15 -2.47
C GLU A 98 3.85 -4.84 -1.61
N GLY A 99 2.90 -5.55 -2.23
CA GLY A 99 1.93 -6.37 -1.51
C GLY A 99 2.59 -7.47 -0.67
N ILE A 100 3.61 -8.14 -1.20
CA ILE A 100 4.38 -9.16 -0.46
C ILE A 100 5.15 -8.53 0.71
N GLU A 101 5.85 -7.41 0.49
CA GLU A 101 6.61 -6.75 1.56
C GLU A 101 5.69 -6.25 2.67
N LEU A 102 4.49 -5.76 2.34
CA LEU A 102 3.49 -5.37 3.34
C LEU A 102 3.01 -6.57 4.18
N ILE A 103 2.83 -7.75 3.59
CA ILE A 103 2.50 -8.97 4.36
C ILE A 103 3.64 -9.35 5.31
N LYS A 104 4.89 -9.31 4.82
CA LYS A 104 6.07 -9.57 5.66
C LYS A 104 6.14 -8.58 6.82
N TYR A 105 5.87 -7.31 6.54
CA TYR A 105 5.82 -6.27 7.54
C TYR A 105 4.75 -6.56 8.61
N ILE A 106 3.49 -6.82 8.21
CA ILE A 106 2.38 -7.15 9.13
C ILE A 106 2.77 -8.33 10.05
N THR A 107 3.29 -9.41 9.45
CA THR A 107 3.65 -10.62 10.19
C THR A 107 4.89 -10.44 11.08
N SER A 108 5.85 -9.60 10.68
CA SER A 108 7.00 -9.24 11.51
C SER A 108 6.62 -8.46 12.78
N ARG A 109 5.52 -7.71 12.72
CA ARG A 109 4.94 -6.97 13.85
C ARG A 109 3.97 -7.81 14.70
N GLY A 110 3.84 -9.11 14.41
CA GLY A 110 2.98 -10.04 15.13
C GLY A 110 1.50 -9.97 14.75
N GLY A 111 1.15 -9.28 13.66
CA GLY A 111 -0.16 -9.41 13.02
C GLY A 111 -0.23 -10.63 12.10
N GLU A 112 -1.39 -10.90 11.55
CA GLU A 112 -1.61 -11.98 10.59
C GLU A 112 -2.11 -11.40 9.26
N MET A 113 -2.04 -12.16 8.16
CA MET A 113 -2.66 -11.77 6.89
C MET A 113 -3.88 -12.64 6.64
N GLN A 114 -5.04 -11.99 6.44
CA GLN A 114 -6.30 -12.68 6.16
C GLN A 114 -6.80 -12.30 4.77
N PHE A 115 -6.84 -13.28 3.86
CA PHE A 115 -7.36 -13.08 2.50
C PHE A 115 -8.83 -13.43 2.37
N ASN A 116 -9.46 -14.05 3.37
CA ASN A 116 -10.80 -14.63 3.21
C ASN A 116 -11.93 -13.60 3.25
N ASP A 117 -11.65 -12.33 3.55
CA ASP A 117 -12.65 -11.26 3.71
C ASP A 117 -12.65 -10.27 2.52
N VAL A 118 -12.13 -10.70 1.36
CA VAL A 118 -11.98 -9.91 0.13
C VAL A 118 -13.24 -9.14 -0.26
N ASP A 119 -14.41 -9.79 -0.18
CA ASP A 119 -15.66 -9.22 -0.70
C ASP A 119 -16.09 -7.94 0.05
N ASN A 120 -15.67 -7.79 1.31
CA ASN A 120 -15.91 -6.59 2.10
C ASN A 120 -14.84 -5.50 1.88
N LEU A 121 -13.74 -5.85 1.22
CA LEU A 121 -12.57 -4.99 1.07
C LEU A 121 -12.54 -4.24 -0.27
N VAL A 122 -13.36 -4.63 -1.25
CA VAL A 122 -13.28 -4.12 -2.63
C VAL A 122 -14.56 -3.40 -3.05
N GLU A 123 -14.42 -2.15 -3.51
CA GLU A 123 -15.44 -1.57 -4.40
C GLU A 123 -15.19 -2.06 -5.83
N SER A 124 -16.24 -2.50 -6.52
CA SER A 124 -16.14 -2.93 -7.92
C SER A 124 -15.65 -1.76 -8.78
N GLU A 125 -14.42 -1.85 -9.26
CA GLU A 125 -13.90 -0.88 -10.24
C GLU A 125 -14.31 -1.26 -11.67
N ASP A 126 -14.22 -0.27 -12.56
CA ASP A 126 -14.37 -0.48 -13.99
C ASP A 126 -13.34 -1.50 -14.49
N GLY A 127 -13.81 -2.71 -14.79
CA GLY A 127 -12.99 -3.82 -15.28
C GLY A 127 -12.60 -3.72 -16.75
N ASN A 128 -12.84 -2.59 -17.41
CA ASN A 128 -12.42 -2.40 -18.80
C ASN A 128 -10.92 -2.10 -18.92
N PHE A 129 -10.19 -2.98 -19.59
CA PHE A 129 -8.76 -2.83 -19.90
C PHE A 129 -8.47 -2.71 -21.40
N ASP A 130 -9.51 -2.76 -22.25
CA ASP A 130 -9.42 -2.52 -23.68
C ASP A 130 -9.33 -1.01 -23.97
N LEU A 131 -8.18 -0.43 -23.61
CA LEU A 131 -7.99 1.02 -23.61
C LEU A 131 -7.09 1.51 -24.76
N HIS A 132 -7.17 2.80 -25.03
CA HIS A 132 -6.18 3.51 -25.84
C HIS A 132 -5.06 4.01 -24.92
N GLU A 133 -3.94 4.40 -25.52
CA GLU A 133 -2.71 4.75 -24.83
C GLU A 133 -2.93 5.87 -23.79
N ILE A 134 -3.60 6.97 -24.18
CA ILE A 134 -3.90 8.08 -23.27
C ILE A 134 -4.89 7.67 -22.17
N THR A 135 -5.90 6.85 -22.47
CA THR A 135 -6.89 6.43 -21.47
C THR A 135 -6.31 5.40 -20.50
N ALA A 136 -5.37 4.56 -20.94
CA ALA A 136 -4.64 3.65 -20.08
C ALA A 136 -3.72 4.40 -19.10
N ILE A 137 -2.99 5.42 -19.56
CA ILE A 137 -2.18 6.28 -18.69
C ILE A 137 -3.05 7.06 -17.71
N ALA A 138 -4.18 7.60 -18.16
CA ALA A 138 -5.12 8.30 -17.28
C ALA A 138 -5.68 7.37 -16.19
N LYS A 139 -6.09 6.15 -16.57
CA LYS A 139 -6.55 5.13 -15.61
C LYS A 139 -5.46 4.78 -14.60
N ALA A 140 -4.23 4.56 -15.07
CA ALA A 140 -3.10 4.28 -14.19
C ALA A 140 -2.84 5.44 -13.21
N LEU A 141 -2.89 6.69 -13.69
CA LEU A 141 -2.72 7.87 -12.85
C LEU A 141 -3.78 7.95 -11.74
N ASP A 142 -5.03 7.62 -12.05
CA ASP A 142 -6.12 7.63 -11.06
C ASP A 142 -6.02 6.47 -10.07
N ILE A 143 -5.57 5.29 -10.51
CA ILE A 143 -5.26 4.17 -9.61
C ILE A 143 -4.19 4.58 -8.60
N GLU A 144 -3.07 5.15 -9.06
CA GLU A 144 -1.96 5.51 -8.15
C GLU A 144 -2.34 6.66 -7.20
N LYS A 145 -3.16 7.62 -7.65
CA LYS A 145 -3.73 8.62 -6.73
C LYS A 145 -4.60 8.01 -5.64
N LYS A 146 -5.42 7.01 -5.97
CA LYS A 146 -6.24 6.29 -4.98
C LYS A 146 -5.36 5.55 -3.97
N MET A 147 -4.31 4.86 -4.44
CA MET A 147 -3.33 4.19 -3.59
C MET A 147 -2.61 5.16 -2.64
N ALA A 148 -2.18 6.32 -3.15
CA ALA A 148 -1.56 7.37 -2.34
C ALA A 148 -2.51 7.95 -1.26
N ASN A 149 -3.78 8.12 -1.61
CA ASN A 149 -4.80 8.57 -0.66
C ASN A 149 -5.06 7.52 0.42
N GLU A 150 -5.10 6.24 0.07
CA GLU A 150 -5.25 5.15 1.04
C GLU A 150 -4.07 5.07 2.00
N ALA A 151 -2.83 5.19 1.51
CA ALA A 151 -1.65 5.30 2.36
C ALA A 151 -1.74 6.50 3.32
N SER A 152 -2.21 7.64 2.81
CA SER A 152 -2.42 8.85 3.63
C SER A 152 -3.52 8.67 4.69
N GLU A 153 -4.57 7.94 4.38
CA GLU A 153 -5.62 7.59 5.35
C GLU A 153 -5.09 6.69 6.47
N ILE A 154 -4.29 5.67 6.11
CA ILE A 154 -3.64 4.79 7.09
C ILE A 154 -2.75 5.61 8.01
N HIS A 155 -1.90 6.46 7.43
CA HIS A 155 -1.02 7.37 8.16
C HIS A 155 -1.80 8.27 9.12
N HIS A 156 -2.84 8.96 8.62
CA HIS A 156 -3.67 9.86 9.41
C HIS A 156 -4.34 9.16 10.60
N ARG A 157 -4.89 7.96 10.38
CA ARG A 157 -5.56 7.16 11.43
C ARG A 157 -4.60 6.76 12.53
N ILE A 158 -3.36 6.38 12.18
CA ILE A 158 -2.32 5.98 13.13
C ILE A 158 -1.82 7.21 13.89
N TRP A 159 -1.60 8.33 13.22
CA TRP A 159 -1.03 9.53 13.83
C TRP A 159 -1.99 10.24 14.81
N HIS A 160 -3.26 10.47 14.41
CA HIS A 160 -4.15 11.40 15.14
C HIS A 160 -4.95 10.79 16.29
N LYS A 161 -5.08 9.46 16.34
CA LYS A 161 -5.76 8.80 17.45
C LYS A 161 -4.71 8.40 18.48
N SER A 162 -4.73 9.02 19.67
CA SER A 162 -3.72 8.79 20.73
C SER A 162 -3.54 7.32 21.10
N VAL A 163 -4.59 6.51 20.93
CA VAL A 163 -4.59 5.08 21.23
C VAL A 163 -4.18 4.21 20.02
N LEU A 164 -3.89 4.82 18.86
CA LEU A 164 -3.38 4.20 17.62
C LEU A 164 -1.97 4.66 17.24
N HIS A 165 -1.36 5.55 18.03
CA HIS A 165 -0.06 6.12 17.68
C HIS A 165 1.03 5.03 17.66
N ASP A 166 1.60 4.79 16.48
CA ASP A 166 2.67 3.84 16.26
C ASP A 166 3.68 4.43 15.25
N PRO A 167 4.80 5.01 15.74
CA PRO A 167 5.74 5.70 14.87
C PRO A 167 6.45 4.76 13.90
N GLU A 168 6.52 3.46 14.20
CA GLU A 168 7.16 2.49 13.31
C GLU A 168 6.26 2.20 12.09
N ILE A 169 4.93 2.10 12.28
CA ILE A 169 4.00 1.98 11.15
C ILE A 169 3.99 3.26 10.31
N THR A 170 3.98 4.43 10.96
CA THR A 170 4.02 5.72 10.26
C THR A 170 5.27 5.83 9.39
N ASP A 171 6.45 5.54 9.95
CA ASP A 171 7.73 5.58 9.23
C ASP A 171 7.79 4.57 8.07
N TYR A 172 7.28 3.34 8.29
CA TYR A 172 7.20 2.32 7.24
C TYR A 172 6.32 2.77 6.06
N ILE A 173 5.13 3.32 6.33
CA ILE A 173 4.21 3.81 5.30
C ILE A 173 4.84 4.97 4.50
N GLU A 174 5.50 5.90 5.18
CA GLU A 174 6.17 7.04 4.54
C GLU A 174 7.29 6.58 3.59
N LYS A 175 8.18 5.70 4.07
CA LYS A 175 9.34 5.22 3.33
C LYS A 175 8.97 4.32 2.17
N GLU A 176 8.11 3.34 2.41
CA GLU A 176 7.87 2.28 1.44
C GLU A 176 6.79 2.60 0.43
N PHE A 177 5.89 3.56 0.70
CA PHE A 177 4.76 3.86 -0.18
C PHE A 177 4.66 5.33 -0.53
N VAL A 178 4.53 6.23 0.44
CA VAL A 178 4.16 7.65 0.19
C VAL A 178 5.14 8.34 -0.76
N HIS A 179 6.46 8.13 -0.57
CA HIS A 179 7.46 8.70 -1.46
C HIS A 179 7.41 8.12 -2.88
N LYS A 180 7.29 6.80 -3.00
CA LYS A 180 7.24 6.08 -4.29
C LYS A 180 5.99 6.49 -5.08
N GLU A 181 4.85 6.58 -4.41
CA GLU A 181 3.58 7.01 -5.03
C GLU A 181 3.66 8.44 -5.56
N LYS A 182 4.24 9.38 -4.80
CA LYS A 182 4.43 10.76 -5.25
C LYS A 182 5.27 10.82 -6.53
N ASP A 183 6.36 10.05 -6.61
CA ASP A 183 7.23 10.01 -7.79
C ASP A 183 6.53 9.37 -9.00
N LEU A 184 5.79 8.28 -8.77
CA LEU A 184 5.04 7.58 -9.81
C LEU A 184 3.87 8.42 -10.36
N ILE A 185 3.08 9.05 -9.49
CA ILE A 185 2.01 9.98 -9.88
C ILE A 185 2.58 11.12 -10.73
N ARG A 186 3.73 11.69 -10.33
CA ARG A 186 4.38 12.74 -11.11
C ARG A 186 4.80 12.25 -12.49
N LYS A 187 5.34 11.03 -12.59
CA LYS A 187 5.75 10.41 -13.85
C LYS A 187 4.55 10.19 -14.78
N LEU A 188 3.48 9.55 -14.29
CA LEU A 188 2.27 9.28 -15.08
C LEU A 188 1.55 10.56 -15.50
N ALA A 189 1.52 11.59 -14.65
CA ALA A 189 0.99 12.91 -15.01
C ALA A 189 1.83 13.62 -16.09
N GLY A 190 3.15 13.38 -16.12
CA GLY A 190 4.00 13.81 -17.22
C GLY A 190 3.60 13.13 -18.52
N TYR A 191 3.52 11.79 -18.50
CA TYR A 191 3.13 11.00 -19.66
C TYR A 191 1.75 11.36 -20.22
N SER A 192 0.77 11.65 -19.35
CA SER A 192 -0.56 12.08 -19.81
C SER A 192 -0.51 13.46 -20.48
N THR A 193 0.34 14.37 -19.99
CA THR A 193 0.55 15.68 -20.59
C THR A 193 1.21 15.55 -21.96
N ASP A 194 2.30 14.78 -22.04
CA ASP A 194 3.03 14.53 -23.28
C ASP A 194 2.11 13.90 -24.33
N LEU A 195 1.37 12.84 -23.99
CA LEU A 195 0.43 12.22 -24.91
C LEU A 195 -0.69 13.17 -25.36
N LYS A 196 -1.24 13.99 -24.46
CA LYS A 196 -2.26 14.99 -24.81
C LYS A 196 -1.74 15.99 -25.85
N ASP A 197 -0.49 16.42 -25.73
CA ASP A 197 0.13 17.37 -26.67
C ASP A 197 0.60 16.68 -27.97
N LEU A 198 1.02 15.42 -27.90
CA LEU A 198 1.51 14.62 -29.04
C LEU A 198 0.39 14.07 -29.93
N LEU A 199 -0.80 13.80 -29.38
CA LEU A 199 -1.94 13.24 -30.12
C LEU A 199 -2.69 14.29 -30.97
N ASN A 200 -2.03 15.39 -31.34
CA ASN A 200 -2.56 16.37 -32.29
C ASN A 200 -2.75 15.72 -33.70
N PRO A 201 -3.73 16.19 -34.50
CA PRO A 201 -4.23 15.45 -35.66
C PRO A 201 -3.22 15.22 -36.79
N GLU A 202 -2.21 16.08 -36.95
CA GLU A 202 -1.28 16.02 -38.08
C GLU A 202 -0.24 14.90 -37.92
N ASP A 203 0.33 14.72 -36.73
CA ASP A 203 1.45 13.80 -36.47
C ASP A 203 1.18 12.76 -35.36
N GLY A 204 -0.09 12.59 -34.95
CA GLY A 204 -0.44 11.79 -33.76
C GLY A 204 0.02 10.33 -33.82
N SER A 205 -0.02 9.68 -34.99
CA SER A 205 0.38 8.27 -35.14
C SER A 205 1.90 8.07 -35.04
N LEU A 206 2.67 8.95 -35.66
CA LEU A 206 4.14 8.97 -35.59
C LEU A 206 4.60 9.33 -34.18
N SER A 207 4.00 10.37 -33.58
CA SER A 207 4.31 10.82 -32.23
C SER A 207 4.06 9.73 -31.19
N LEU A 208 2.97 8.98 -31.35
CA LEU A 208 2.64 7.85 -30.47
C LEU A 208 3.63 6.69 -30.61
N PHE A 209 4.11 6.42 -31.82
CA PHE A 209 5.17 5.44 -32.05
C PHE A 209 6.48 5.88 -31.37
N LEU A 210 6.89 7.14 -31.53
CA LEU A 210 8.09 7.69 -30.88
C LEU A 210 7.97 7.68 -29.35
N PHE A 211 6.78 7.95 -28.82
CA PHE A 211 6.53 7.88 -27.39
C PHE A 211 6.66 6.44 -26.85
N ASP A 212 6.17 5.44 -27.59
CA ASP A 212 6.36 4.04 -27.23
C ASP A 212 7.85 3.63 -27.24
N GLU A 213 8.61 4.04 -28.26
CA GLU A 213 10.07 3.82 -28.31
C GLU A 213 10.79 4.47 -27.12
N PHE A 214 10.38 5.69 -26.73
CA PHE A 214 10.87 6.35 -25.52
C PHE A 214 10.57 5.54 -24.26
N LEU A 215 9.37 4.97 -24.13
CA LEU A 215 9.00 4.12 -22.98
C LEU A 215 9.81 2.82 -22.91
N GLN A 216 10.24 2.26 -24.05
CA GLN A 216 11.12 1.09 -24.08
C GLN A 216 12.52 1.40 -23.51
N GLY A 217 12.91 2.67 -23.44
CA GLY A 217 14.25 3.08 -23.05
C GLY A 217 15.25 3.04 -24.22
N ASN A 218 14.75 2.98 -25.46
CA ASN A 218 15.58 3.10 -26.64
C ASN A 218 16.08 4.53 -26.75
N LYS A 219 17.39 4.71 -26.98
CA LYS A 219 17.94 6.04 -27.28
C LYS A 219 17.39 6.49 -28.63
N LEU A 220 16.52 7.49 -28.61
CA LEU A 220 16.11 8.21 -29.80
C LEU A 220 17.27 9.13 -30.21
N PHE A 221 18.13 8.58 -31.08
CA PHE A 221 19.39 9.15 -31.62
C PHE A 221 20.55 9.26 -30.64
#